data_AF-A0A2S2Q076-F1
#
_entry.id   AF-A0A2S2Q076-F1
#
_cell.length_a   1.000
_cell.length_b   1.000
_cell.length_c   1.000
_cell.angle_alpha   90.00
_cell.angle_beta   90.00
_cell.angle_gamma   90.00
#
_symmetry.space_group_name_H-M   'P 1'
#
loop_
_entity.id
_entity.type
_entity.pdbx_description
1 polymer ?
#
loop_
_entity_poly.entity_id
_entity_poly.type
_entity_poly.pdbx_seq_one_letter_code
_entity_poly.pdbx_strand_id
1 'polypeptide(L)'
;MDLIISYGVPKCFGCDRGIHFKTKEVHYACKKLGNTQVFSSAYHPQTNGMTKLMNKIIYNSSSHYVNENEKDWSQYYKIIVFVYNTSPSSRLKVSPFYLLHNIKANQPFDNKLPLENELFDFTKTIKQLQEIKNTTPKIF
;
A
#
# COMPACT_ATOMS: atom_id res chain seq x y z
N MET A 1 16.69 5.62 -3.78
CA MET A 1 17.33 6.27 -2.62
C MET A 1 16.28 6.80 -1.66
N ASP A 2 15.15 7.25 -2.19
CA ASP A 2 14.03 7.89 -1.49
C ASP A 2 13.50 7.10 -0.30
N LEU A 3 13.42 5.76 -0.37
CA LEU A 3 12.98 4.94 0.77
C LEU A 3 13.90 5.11 2.01
N ILE A 4 15.22 5.15 1.78
CA ILE A 4 16.21 5.27 2.86
C ILE A 4 16.17 6.68 3.45
N ILE A 5 15.97 7.69 2.61
CA ILE A 5 15.88 9.09 3.04
C ILE A 5 14.60 9.32 3.86
N SER A 6 13.48 8.73 3.46
CA SER A 6 12.18 8.92 4.13
C SER A 6 11.99 8.05 5.38
N TYR A 7 12.54 6.84 5.42
CA TYR A 7 12.26 5.86 6.50
C TYR A 7 13.51 5.37 7.24
N GLY A 8 14.70 5.81 6.81
CA GLY A 8 15.96 5.36 7.37
C GLY A 8 16.47 4.06 6.78
N VAL A 9 17.64 3.65 7.27
CA VAL A 9 18.37 2.48 6.79
C VAL A 9 17.89 1.23 7.56
N PRO A 10 17.37 0.19 6.89
CA PRO A 10 16.88 -1.02 7.56
C PRO A 10 18.03 -1.93 8.01
N LYS A 11 17.96 -2.49 9.22
CA LYS A 11 18.97 -3.43 9.73
C LYS A 11 19.17 -4.67 8.85
N CYS A 12 18.07 -5.17 8.29
CA CYS A 12 18.06 -6.36 7.45
C CYS A 12 17.35 -6.05 6.13
N PHE A 13 17.96 -6.43 5.01
CA PHE A 13 17.38 -6.34 3.67
C PHE A 13 17.01 -7.74 3.18
N GLY A 14 15.73 -8.11 3.37
CA GLY A 14 15.17 -9.37 2.89
C GLY A 14 14.86 -9.30 1.40
N CYS A 15 15.43 -10.20 0.61
CA CYS A 15 15.18 -10.28 -0.83
C CYS A 15 15.05 -11.74 -1.30
N ASP A 16 14.46 -11.92 -2.48
CA ASP A 16 14.46 -13.23 -3.12
C ASP A 16 15.82 -13.55 -3.76
N ARG A 17 15.94 -14.76 -4.30
CA ARG A 17 17.17 -15.24 -4.95
C ARG A 17 17.33 -14.74 -6.39
N GLY A 18 16.55 -13.75 -6.82
CA GLY A 18 16.61 -13.15 -8.14
C GLY A 18 17.98 -12.56 -8.45
N ILE A 19 18.37 -12.62 -9.72
CA ILE A 19 19.71 -12.20 -10.18
C ILE A 19 19.96 -10.73 -9.86
N HIS A 20 18.93 -9.89 -9.97
CA HIS A 20 18.98 -8.46 -9.68
C HIS A 20 19.34 -8.13 -8.22
N PHE A 21 19.03 -8.99 -7.26
CA PHE A 21 19.39 -8.78 -5.85
C PHE A 21 20.74 -9.39 -5.47
N LYS A 22 21.30 -10.26 -6.33
CA LYS A 22 22.59 -10.92 -6.11
C LYS A 22 23.77 -10.21 -6.76
N THR A 23 23.54 -9.05 -7.37
CA THR A 23 24.63 -8.33 -8.03
C THR A 23 25.62 -7.78 -7.02
N LYS A 24 26.88 -7.58 -7.46
CA LYS A 24 27.96 -7.09 -6.59
C LYS A 24 27.67 -5.70 -6.07
N GLU A 25 26.98 -4.89 -6.87
CA GLU A 25 26.61 -3.51 -6.57
C GLU A 25 25.60 -3.46 -5.42
N VAL A 26 24.57 -4.33 -5.44
CA VAL A 26 23.57 -4.41 -4.37
C VAL A 26 24.22 -4.89 -3.07
N HIS A 27 25.07 -5.91 -3.14
CA HIS A 27 25.79 -6.42 -1.98
C HIS A 27 26.72 -5.35 -1.38
N TYR A 28 27.47 -4.63 -2.24
CA TYR A 28 28.33 -3.53 -1.82
C TYR A 28 27.52 -2.40 -1.17
N ALA A 29 26.40 -2.00 -1.76
CA ALA A 29 25.52 -0.98 -1.20
C ALA A 29 24.98 -1.39 0.18
N CYS A 30 24.50 -2.64 0.34
CA CYS A 30 24.04 -3.15 1.62
C CYS A 30 25.16 -3.10 2.68
N LYS A 31 26.37 -3.55 2.33
CA LYS A 31 27.53 -3.52 3.23
C LYS A 31 27.91 -2.09 3.63
N LYS A 32 27.89 -1.15 2.68
CA LYS A 32 28.22 0.27 2.92
C LYS A 32 27.19 0.96 3.81
N LEU A 33 25.92 0.56 3.69
CA LEU A 33 24.83 1.05 4.53
C LEU A 33 24.75 0.35 5.90
N GLY A 34 25.52 -0.72 6.13
CA GLY A 34 25.48 -1.50 7.37
C GLY A 34 24.32 -2.49 7.44
N ASN A 35 23.71 -2.84 6.31
CA ASN A 35 22.54 -3.71 6.23
C ASN A 35 22.97 -5.16 6.04
N THR A 36 22.33 -6.07 6.77
CA THR A 36 22.49 -7.50 6.54
C THR A 36 21.55 -7.94 5.43
N GLN A 37 22.10 -8.39 4.30
CA GLN A 37 21.31 -8.92 3.20
C GLN A 37 20.88 -10.37 3.51
N VAL A 38 19.57 -10.62 3.50
CA VAL A 38 18.98 -11.94 3.80
C VAL A 38 18.27 -12.44 2.55
N PHE A 39 18.65 -13.62 2.07
CA PHE A 39 18.00 -14.26 0.91
C PHE A 39 16.96 -15.28 1.37
N SER A 40 15.78 -15.28 0.74
CA SER A 40 14.80 -16.35 0.94
C SER A 40 15.41 -17.71 0.59
N SER A 41 15.19 -18.74 1.41
CA SER A 41 15.61 -20.11 1.08
C SER A 41 14.86 -20.64 -0.15
N ALA A 42 15.53 -21.52 -0.91
CA ALA A 42 14.84 -22.25 -1.97
C ALA A 42 13.71 -23.05 -1.32
N TYR A 43 12.49 -22.97 -1.88
CA TYR A 43 11.29 -23.64 -1.37
C TYR A 43 10.65 -23.12 -0.06
N HIS A 44 11.02 -21.95 0.45
CA HIS A 44 10.32 -21.35 1.61
C HIS A 44 9.62 -20.02 1.25
N PRO A 45 8.43 -20.07 0.61
CA PRO A 45 7.68 -18.89 0.22
C PRO A 45 7.15 -18.07 1.41
N GLN A 46 7.20 -18.59 2.64
CA GLN A 46 6.74 -17.92 3.86
C GLN A 46 7.59 -16.69 4.23
N THR A 47 8.90 -16.69 3.98
CA THR A 47 9.77 -15.54 4.30
C THR A 47 9.39 -14.28 3.52
N ASN A 48 8.85 -14.44 2.31
CA ASN A 48 8.34 -13.35 1.47
C ASN A 48 6.81 -13.32 1.42
N GLY A 49 6.12 -13.95 2.38
CA GLY A 49 4.66 -14.11 2.35
C GLY A 49 3.92 -12.77 2.36
N MET A 50 4.36 -11.82 3.19
CA MET A 50 3.76 -10.48 3.25
C MET A 50 4.02 -9.67 1.99
N THR A 51 5.23 -9.70 1.45
CA THR A 51 5.56 -9.02 0.19
C THR A 51 4.75 -9.61 -0.97
N LYS A 52 4.59 -10.94 -1.03
CA LYS A 52 3.74 -11.61 -2.04
C LYS A 52 2.28 -11.22 -1.90
N LEU A 53 1.77 -11.16 -0.67
CA LEU A 53 0.39 -10.75 -0.42
C LEU A 53 0.15 -9.30 -0.83
N MET A 54 1.05 -8.39 -0.45
CA MET A 54 1.03 -6.99 -0.87
C MET A 54 1.04 -6.88 -2.39
N ASN A 55 1.97 -7.55 -3.06
CA ASN A 55 2.07 -7.54 -4.51
C ASN A 55 0.80 -8.10 -5.17
N LYS A 56 0.21 -9.16 -4.61
CA LYS A 56 -1.06 -9.72 -5.10
C LYS A 56 -2.21 -8.72 -4.96
N ILE A 57 -2.31 -8.01 -3.84
CA ILE A 57 -3.34 -6.98 -3.63
C ILE A 57 -3.17 -5.86 -4.65
N ILE A 58 -1.95 -5.33 -4.79
CA ILE A 58 -1.66 -4.26 -5.74
C ILE A 58 -1.97 -4.71 -7.17
N TYR A 59 -1.52 -5.91 -7.56
CA TYR A 59 -1.78 -6.44 -8.90
C TYR A 59 -3.27 -6.60 -9.18
N ASN A 60 -4.02 -7.20 -8.25
CA ASN A 60 -5.46 -7.39 -8.39
C ASN A 60 -6.18 -6.04 -8.46
N SER A 61 -5.85 -5.10 -7.58
CA SER A 61 -6.41 -3.75 -7.63
C SER A 61 -6.10 -3.07 -8.96
N SER A 62 -4.85 -3.13 -9.44
CA SER A 62 -4.46 -2.57 -10.73
C SER A 62 -5.22 -3.20 -11.89
N SER A 63 -5.44 -4.52 -11.87
CA SER A 63 -6.16 -5.21 -12.95
C SER A 63 -7.59 -4.69 -13.16
N HIS A 64 -8.23 -4.16 -12.11
CA HIS A 64 -9.56 -3.55 -12.23
C HIS A 64 -9.54 -2.16 -12.90
N TYR A 65 -8.43 -1.43 -12.87
CA TYR A 65 -8.33 -0.06 -13.40
C TYR A 65 -7.62 0.02 -14.76
N VAL A 66 -6.91 -1.03 -15.16
CA VAL A 66 -6.03 -1.00 -16.35
C VAL A 66 -6.73 -1.50 -17.63
N ASN A 67 -7.97 -1.97 -17.53
CA ASN A 67 -8.70 -2.71 -18.57
C ASN A 67 -8.93 -1.97 -19.91
N GLU A 68 -8.90 -0.64 -19.98
CA GLU A 68 -9.28 0.08 -21.21
C GLU A 68 -8.10 0.59 -22.06
N ASN A 69 -6.96 0.95 -21.47
CA ASN A 69 -5.86 1.60 -22.22
C ASN A 69 -4.46 1.10 -21.91
N GLU A 70 -4.27 0.20 -20.93
CA GLU A 70 -2.98 -0.38 -20.45
C GLU A 70 -1.85 0.60 -20.09
N LYS A 71 -1.96 1.89 -20.43
CA LYS A 71 -0.92 2.92 -20.31
C LYS A 71 -1.04 3.75 -19.03
N ASP A 72 -2.23 3.77 -18.43
CA ASP A 72 -2.53 4.62 -17.27
C ASP A 72 -2.23 3.95 -15.92
N TRP A 73 -1.71 2.72 -15.93
CA TRP A 73 -1.41 1.96 -14.69
C TRP A 73 -0.52 2.75 -13.71
N SER A 74 0.40 3.56 -14.24
CA SER A 74 1.30 4.38 -13.43
C SER A 74 0.59 5.50 -12.66
N GLN A 75 -0.52 6.02 -13.19
CA GLN A 75 -1.36 7.01 -12.53
C GLN A 75 -2.14 6.37 -11.37
N TYR A 76 -2.72 5.20 -11.61
CA TYR A 76 -3.49 4.45 -10.63
C TYR A 76 -2.63 3.80 -9.54
N TYR A 77 -1.38 3.47 -9.84
CA TYR A 77 -0.47 2.82 -8.90
C TYR A 77 -0.33 3.60 -7.58
N LYS A 78 -0.15 4.92 -7.65
CA LYS A 78 -0.02 5.77 -6.45
C LYS A 78 -1.31 5.76 -5.60
N ILE A 79 -2.46 5.77 -6.26
CA ILE A 79 -3.77 5.73 -5.61
C ILE A 79 -3.96 4.37 -4.92
N ILE A 80 -3.65 3.27 -5.61
CA ILE A 80 -3.76 1.91 -5.06
C ILE A 80 -2.86 1.74 -3.84
N VAL A 81 -1.61 2.22 -3.89
CA VAL A 81 -0.67 2.17 -2.76
C VAL A 81 -1.19 3.01 -1.59
N PHE A 82 -1.76 4.19 -1.85
CA PHE A 82 -2.38 5.01 -0.80
C PHE A 82 -3.55 4.28 -0.13
N VAL A 83 -4.45 3.69 -0.91
CA VAL A 83 -5.59 2.92 -0.39
C VAL A 83 -5.08 1.73 0.44
N TYR A 84 -4.08 1.00 -0.05
CA TYR A 84 -3.48 -0.11 0.70
C TYR A 84 -2.88 0.33 2.05
N ASN A 85 -2.11 1.43 2.06
CA ASN A 85 -1.45 1.92 3.27
C ASN A 85 -2.43 2.49 4.30
N THR A 86 -3.56 3.04 3.85
CA THR A 86 -4.57 3.65 4.74
C THR A 86 -5.65 2.67 5.19
N SER A 87 -5.85 1.55 4.48
CA SER A 87 -6.85 0.54 4.81
C SER A 87 -6.36 -0.40 5.91
N PRO A 88 -7.20 -0.73 6.91
CA PRO A 88 -6.85 -1.71 7.93
C PRO A 88 -6.75 -3.12 7.32
N SER A 89 -5.70 -3.86 7.69
CA SER A 89 -5.56 -5.25 7.29
C SER A 89 -6.62 -6.11 7.98
N SER A 90 -7.18 -7.10 7.27
CA SER A 90 -8.15 -8.05 7.85
C SER A 90 -7.61 -8.79 9.07
N ARG A 91 -6.29 -9.07 9.10
CA ARG A 91 -5.61 -9.82 10.16
C ARG A 91 -5.20 -8.94 11.34
N LEU A 92 -4.62 -7.77 11.06
CA LEU A 92 -4.06 -6.89 12.09
C LEU A 92 -5.07 -5.86 12.60
N LYS A 93 -6.17 -5.65 11.86
CA LYS A 93 -7.20 -4.62 12.11
C LYS A 93 -6.68 -3.17 12.16
N VAL A 94 -5.37 -2.98 11.92
CA VAL A 94 -4.70 -1.68 11.81
C VAL A 94 -4.14 -1.50 10.42
N SER A 95 -4.00 -0.24 9.99
CA SER A 95 -3.45 0.10 8.68
C SER A 95 -1.92 0.23 8.73
N PRO A 96 -1.20 -0.08 7.63
CA PRO A 96 0.24 0.13 7.56
C PRO A 96 0.67 1.57 7.89
N PHE A 97 -0.11 2.56 7.46
CA PHE A 97 0.15 3.97 7.77
C PHE A 97 0.08 4.24 9.28
N TYR A 98 -0.94 3.70 9.96
CA TYR A 98 -1.06 3.83 11.41
C TYR A 98 0.12 3.17 12.13
N LEU A 99 0.56 2.00 11.69
CA LEU A 99 1.73 1.31 12.27
C LEU A 99 3.03 2.11 12.14
N LEU A 100 3.17 2.90 11.08
CA LEU A 100 4.39 3.64 10.79
C LEU A 100 4.42 5.03 11.43
N HIS A 101 3.28 5.72 11.45
CA HIS A 101 3.18 7.11 11.89
C HIS A 101 2.46 7.29 13.23
N ASN A 102 1.83 6.23 13.75
CA ASN A 102 0.99 6.27 14.95
C ASN A 102 -0.17 7.29 14.86
N ILE A 103 -0.61 7.62 13.64
CA ILE A 103 -1.68 8.56 13.34
C ILE A 103 -2.60 7.89 12.32
N LYS A 104 -3.92 8.05 12.45
CA LYS A 104 -4.87 7.58 11.45
C LYS A 104 -4.78 8.48 10.22
N ALA A 105 -4.54 7.89 9.06
CA ALA A 105 -4.54 8.65 7.81
C ALA A 105 -5.93 9.23 7.55
N ASN A 106 -5.98 10.51 7.18
CA ASN A 106 -7.21 11.14 6.73
C ASN A 106 -7.52 10.67 5.30
N GLN A 107 -8.62 9.94 5.12
CA GLN A 107 -9.06 9.49 3.82
C GLN A 107 -10.00 10.53 3.18
N PRO A 108 -10.10 10.60 1.84
CA PRO A 108 -11.05 11.50 1.18
C PRO A 108 -12.50 11.33 1.66
N PHE A 109 -12.84 10.14 2.17
CA PHE A 109 -14.13 9.83 2.76
C PHE A 109 -14.34 10.44 4.14
N ASP A 110 -13.30 10.47 4.98
CA ASP A 110 -13.36 11.08 6.32
C ASP A 110 -13.65 12.59 6.23
N ASN A 111 -13.16 13.26 5.19
CA ASN A 111 -13.48 14.67 4.92
C ASN A 111 -14.92 14.91 4.44
N LYS A 112 -15.61 13.89 3.93
CA LYS A 112 -16.99 13.97 3.44
C LYS A 112 -18.02 13.47 4.45
N LEU A 113 -17.59 12.83 5.53
CA LEU A 113 -18.45 12.43 6.62
C LEU A 113 -18.42 13.47 7.74
N PRO A 114 -19.58 13.89 8.27
CA PRO A 114 -19.62 14.74 9.46
C PRO A 114 -19.00 14.00 10.66
N LEU A 115 -18.16 14.70 11.42
CA LEU A 115 -17.58 14.22 12.68
C LEU A 115 -18.70 13.79 13.66
N GLU A 116 -18.54 12.64 14.29
CA GLU A 116 -19.50 11.88 15.14
C GLU A 116 -20.14 12.62 16.35
N ASN A 117 -20.02 13.95 16.47
CA ASN A 117 -20.60 14.70 17.57
C ASN A 117 -22.06 15.16 17.34
N GLU A 118 -22.68 14.82 16.21
CA GLU A 118 -24.12 14.92 16.03
C GLU A 118 -24.70 13.52 15.80
N LEU A 119 -25.77 13.20 16.53
CA LEU A 119 -26.50 11.93 16.51
C LEU A 119 -26.49 11.31 15.10
N PHE A 120 -25.73 10.23 14.91
CA PHE A 120 -25.44 9.65 13.61
C PHE A 120 -26.72 9.11 12.95
N ASP A 121 -27.38 9.94 12.14
CA ASP A 121 -28.56 9.56 11.37
C ASP A 121 -28.13 8.80 10.11
N PHE A 122 -28.08 7.47 10.23
CA PHE A 122 -27.79 6.53 9.15
C PHE A 122 -28.57 6.84 7.87
N THR A 123 -29.80 7.34 7.99
CA THR A 123 -30.69 7.62 6.85
C THR A 123 -30.19 8.81 6.04
N LYS A 124 -29.69 9.84 6.72
CA LYS A 124 -29.15 11.05 6.10
C LYS A 124 -27.81 10.75 5.43
N THR A 125 -26.95 9.99 6.09
CA THR A 125 -25.64 9.59 5.54
C THR A 125 -25.81 8.71 4.31
N ILE A 126 -26.71 7.72 4.31
CA ILE A 126 -26.94 6.86 3.13
C ILE A 126 -27.44 7.68 1.93
N LYS A 127 -28.32 8.66 2.15
CA LYS A 127 -28.79 9.55 1.08
C LYS A 127 -27.65 10.40 0.52
N GLN A 128 -26.81 10.97 1.39
CA GLN A 128 -25.63 11.75 0.97
C GLN A 128 -24.63 10.88 0.18
N LEU A 129 -24.42 9.63 0.60
CA LEU A 129 -23.55 8.69 -0.12
C LEU A 129 -24.10 8.30 -1.49
N GLN A 130 -25.40 8.13 -1.62
CA GLN A 130 -26.06 7.90 -2.92
C GLN A 130 -25.90 9.12 -3.84
N GLU A 131 -26.01 10.33 -3.29
CA GLU A 131 -25.88 11.58 -4.04
C GLU A 131 -24.43 11.83 -4.50
N ILE A 132 -23.43 11.56 -3.64
CA ILE A 132 -22.01 11.59 -4.00
C ILE A 132 -21.69 10.54 -5.08
N LYS A 133 -22.27 9.35 -4.97
CA LYS A 133 -22.10 8.29 -5.97
C LYS A 133 -22.66 8.69 -7.34
N ASN A 134 -23.72 9.49 -7.37
CA ASN A 134 -24.37 9.94 -8.60
C ASN A 134 -23.69 11.17 -9.23
N THR A 135 -23.01 11.99 -8.41
CA THR A 135 -22.29 13.20 -8.87
C THR A 135 -20.83 12.94 -9.22
N THR A 136 -20.25 11.85 -8.72
CA THR A 136 -18.92 11.43 -9.15
C THR A 136 -19.03 10.97 -10.61
N PRO A 137 -18.35 11.61 -11.57
CA PRO A 137 -18.37 11.14 -12.95
C PRO A 137 -17.92 9.69 -12.94
N LYS A 138 -18.70 8.81 -13.57
CA LYS A 138 -18.24 7.47 -13.90
C LYS A 138 -17.06 7.66 -14.84
N ILE A 139 -15.86 7.60 -14.28
CA ILE A 139 -14.69 7.23 -15.06
C ILE A 139 -15.00 5.78 -15.43
N PHE A 140 -15.30 5.60 -16.72
CA PHE A 140 -15.89 4.45 -17.41
C PHE A 140 -15.86 3.10 -16.68
#